data_AF-A0A3S0PKU1-F1
#
_entry.id   AF-A0A3S0PKU1-F1
#
_cell.length_a   1.000
_cell.length_b   1.000
_cell.length_c   1.000
_cell.angle_alpha   90.00
_cell.angle_beta   90.00
_cell.angle_gamma   90.00
#
_symmetry.space_group_name_H-M   'P 1'
#
loop_
_entity.id
_entity.type
_entity.pdbx_description
1 polymer ?
#
loop_
_entity_poly.entity_id
_entity_poly.type
_entity_poly.pdbx_seq_one_letter_code
_entity_poly.pdbx_strand_id
1 'polypeptide(L)'
;MRRFRVIHVLGIVLSLPLLVSSPVRANDTGQTIERKTYSTLGLRSCSKWLQDERSAKNLAQNGLNALNFIGDQSWLAGFISGFNVAITDRQDLLSAMDLQTASDWVSVYCSKNKSANVPDAVVALFVEIAKNNK
;
A
#
# COMPACT_ATOMS: atom_id res chain seq x y z
N MET A 1 -29.50 -40.39 -59.53
CA MET A 1 -30.75 -40.94 -58.96
C MET A 1 -31.01 -40.31 -57.60
N ARG A 2 -32.30 -40.03 -57.33
CA ARG A 2 -32.95 -39.44 -56.13
C ARG A 2 -32.30 -39.89 -54.80
N ARG A 3 -32.29 -39.12 -53.71
CA ARG A 3 -33.46 -38.57 -52.99
C ARG A 3 -33.07 -37.42 -52.05
N PHE A 4 -33.79 -36.31 -52.14
CA PHE A 4 -33.87 -35.29 -51.09
C PHE A 4 -34.71 -35.83 -49.92
N ARG A 5 -34.25 -35.62 -48.68
CA ARG A 5 -35.08 -35.79 -47.48
C ARG A 5 -35.26 -34.45 -46.79
N VAL A 6 -36.52 -34.04 -46.77
CA VAL A 6 -37.08 -32.92 -46.00
C VAL A 6 -36.99 -33.30 -44.52
N ILE A 7 -36.31 -32.49 -43.72
CA ILE A 7 -36.32 -32.63 -42.25
C ILE A 7 -37.22 -31.53 -41.70
N HIS A 8 -38.26 -31.98 -41.00
CA HIS A 8 -39.23 -31.15 -40.29
C HIS A 8 -38.56 -30.28 -39.24
N VAL A 9 -38.92 -29.00 -39.21
CA VAL A 9 -38.60 -28.06 -38.13
C VAL A 9 -39.46 -28.44 -36.93
N LEU A 10 -38.90 -29.18 -35.97
CA LEU A 10 -39.52 -29.38 -34.66
C LEU A 10 -39.33 -28.10 -33.84
N GLY A 11 -40.46 -27.51 -33.41
CA GLY A 11 -40.51 -26.36 -32.53
C GLY A 11 -39.83 -26.65 -31.18
N ILE A 12 -38.82 -25.85 -30.87
CA ILE A 12 -38.18 -25.84 -29.56
C ILE A 12 -39.06 -25.00 -28.63
N VAL A 13 -39.74 -25.65 -27.70
CA VAL A 13 -40.42 -25.01 -26.58
C VAL A 13 -39.34 -24.46 -25.65
N LEU A 14 -39.21 -23.12 -25.62
CA LEU A 14 -38.39 -22.40 -24.65
C LEU A 14 -39.05 -22.51 -23.26
N SER A 15 -38.70 -23.55 -22.52
CA SER A 15 -38.99 -23.64 -21.09
C SER A 15 -38.06 -22.71 -20.32
N LEU A 16 -38.60 -21.58 -19.83
CA LEU A 16 -37.95 -20.71 -18.85
C LEU A 16 -37.66 -21.51 -17.57
N PRO A 17 -36.41 -21.55 -17.05
CA PRO A 17 -36.18 -22.03 -15.70
C PRO A 17 -36.74 -21.00 -14.71
N LEU A 18 -37.74 -21.42 -13.93
CA LEU A 18 -38.20 -20.70 -12.74
C LEU A 18 -37.02 -20.56 -11.77
N LEU A 19 -36.60 -19.32 -11.53
CA LEU A 19 -35.67 -18.95 -10.47
C LEU A 19 -36.31 -19.29 -9.12
N VAL A 20 -35.91 -20.41 -8.53
CA VAL A 20 -36.21 -20.75 -7.14
C VAL A 20 -35.32 -19.86 -6.28
N SER A 21 -35.87 -18.75 -5.80
CA SER A 21 -35.24 -17.88 -4.80
C SER A 21 -35.26 -18.59 -3.44
N SER A 22 -34.21 -19.37 -3.15
CA SER A 22 -33.95 -19.82 -1.78
C SER A 22 -33.54 -18.63 -0.91
N PRO A 23 -34.15 -18.41 0.26
CA PRO A 23 -33.65 -17.43 1.21
C PRO A 23 -32.32 -17.92 1.77
N VAL A 24 -31.21 -17.28 1.38
CA VAL A 24 -29.92 -17.42 2.05
C VAL A 24 -30.11 -16.92 3.47
N ARG A 25 -30.10 -17.85 4.43
CA ARG A 25 -30.07 -17.56 5.85
C ARG A 25 -28.68 -16.99 6.15
N ALA A 26 -28.57 -15.67 6.20
CA ALA A 26 -27.38 -14.99 6.68
C ALA A 26 -27.17 -15.42 8.14
N ASN A 27 -26.18 -16.29 8.37
CA ASN A 27 -25.67 -16.57 9.70
C ASN A 27 -24.77 -15.38 10.05
N ASP A 28 -25.35 -14.38 10.72
CA ASP A 28 -24.66 -13.20 11.21
C ASP A 28 -23.85 -13.58 12.46
N THR A 29 -22.78 -14.34 12.25
CA THR A 29 -21.67 -14.35 13.19
C THR A 29 -20.98 -13.01 13.06
N GLY A 30 -21.31 -12.09 13.97
CA GLY A 30 -20.78 -10.72 14.05
C GLY A 30 -19.26 -10.64 14.25
N GLN A 31 -18.49 -11.12 13.28
CA GLN A 31 -17.14 -10.66 13.05
C GLN A 31 -17.23 -9.45 12.14
N THR A 32 -17.28 -8.27 12.76
CA THR A 32 -16.85 -7.03 12.13
C THR A 32 -15.40 -7.24 11.69
N ILE A 33 -15.20 -7.63 10.43
CA ILE A 33 -13.90 -7.51 9.75
C ILE A 33 -13.60 -6.01 9.78
N GLU A 34 -12.80 -5.57 10.75
CA GLU A 34 -12.30 -4.21 10.82
C GLU A 34 -11.47 -3.98 9.55
N ARG A 35 -12.11 -3.37 8.53
CA ARG A 35 -11.45 -3.06 7.27
C ARG A 35 -10.42 -1.98 7.56
N LYS A 36 -9.18 -2.40 7.83
CA LYS A 36 -8.03 -1.49 7.93
C LYS A 36 -7.81 -0.88 6.55
N THR A 37 -8.26 0.35 6.38
CA THR A 37 -7.97 1.15 5.19
C THR A 37 -6.49 1.53 5.24
N TYR A 38 -5.68 0.90 4.41
CA TYR A 38 -4.28 1.27 4.21
C TYR A 38 -4.24 2.45 3.24
N SER A 39 -4.40 3.66 3.77
CA SER A 39 -4.16 4.88 3.01
C SER A 39 -2.63 5.06 2.88
N THR A 40 -2.05 4.52 1.81
CA THR A 40 -0.66 4.78 1.39
C THR A 40 -0.51 6.09 0.61
N LEU A 41 -1.61 6.80 0.35
CA LEU A 41 -1.63 8.12 -0.26
C LEU A 41 -1.97 9.16 0.82
N GLY A 42 -0.95 9.61 1.56
CA GLY A 42 -1.12 10.64 2.59
C GLY A 42 0.19 11.01 3.27
N LEU A 43 0.21 12.20 3.89
CA LEU A 43 1.30 12.63 4.76
C LEU A 43 1.40 11.66 5.94
N ARG A 44 2.53 10.97 6.06
CA ARG A 44 2.83 10.13 7.23
C ARG A 44 3.34 11.01 8.36
N SER A 45 2.72 10.93 9.53
CA SER A 45 3.24 11.62 10.73
C SER A 45 4.47 10.89 11.27
N CYS A 46 5.38 11.65 11.89
CA CYS A 46 6.55 11.08 12.55
C CYS A 46 6.17 10.17 13.74
N SER A 47 5.07 10.48 14.42
CA SER A 47 4.54 9.62 15.49
C SER A 47 4.12 8.24 14.98
N LYS A 48 3.47 8.17 13.81
CA LYS A 48 3.01 6.92 13.20
C LYS A 48 4.18 6.09 12.68
N TRP A 49 5.15 6.73 12.01
CA TRP A 49 6.39 6.10 11.56
C TRP A 49 7.08 5.34 12.70
N LEU A 50 7.33 6.02 13.82
CA LEU A 50 7.98 5.40 14.99
C LEU A 50 7.13 4.31 15.64
N GLN A 51 5.80 4.42 15.59
CA GLN A 51 4.91 3.38 16.09
C GLN A 51 5.01 2.12 15.23
N ASP A 52 5.00 2.27 13.92
CA ASP A 52 5.09 1.15 12.98
C ASP A 52 6.46 0.49 13.03
N GLU A 53 7.54 1.29 13.11
CA GLU A 53 8.90 0.80 13.28
C GLU A 53 9.03 -0.05 14.56
N ARG A 54 8.56 0.46 15.71
CA ARG A 54 8.57 -0.30 16.97
C ARG A 54 7.73 -1.57 16.88
N SER A 55 6.59 -1.51 16.19
CA SER A 55 5.70 -2.66 16.06
C SER A 55 6.30 -3.73 15.15
N ALA A 56 7.06 -3.34 14.13
CA ALA A 56 7.80 -4.24 13.26
C ALA A 56 8.99 -4.91 13.97
N LYS A 57 9.68 -4.20 14.87
CA LYS A 57 10.79 -4.78 15.68
C LYS A 57 10.30 -5.84 16.67
N ASN A 58 9.03 -5.78 17.09
CA ASN A 58 8.41 -6.74 18.00
C ASN A 58 7.65 -7.86 17.24
N LEU A 59 8.32 -8.50 16.27
CA LEU A 59 7.76 -9.55 15.38
C LEU A 59 7.03 -10.67 16.12
N ALA A 60 7.44 -10.99 17.36
CA ALA A 60 6.87 -12.05 18.17
C ALA A 60 5.39 -11.84 18.54
N GLN A 61 4.85 -10.62 18.42
CA GLN A 61 3.47 -10.35 18.83
C GLN A 61 2.47 -10.20 17.69
N ASN A 62 2.85 -9.73 16.49
CA ASN A 62 1.87 -9.43 15.43
C ASN A 62 2.52 -9.30 14.04
N GLY A 63 2.58 -10.39 13.25
CA GLY A 63 3.15 -10.38 11.89
C GLY A 63 2.54 -9.34 10.93
N LEU A 64 1.26 -8.97 11.14
CA LEU A 64 0.59 -7.91 10.37
C LEU A 64 1.16 -6.50 10.62
N ASN A 65 1.79 -6.25 11.77
CA ASN A 65 2.35 -4.93 12.07
C ASN A 65 3.69 -4.69 11.36
N ALA A 66 4.42 -5.75 11.03
CA ALA A 66 5.62 -5.65 10.18
C ALA A 66 5.27 -5.13 8.78
N LEU A 67 4.08 -5.48 8.27
CA LEU A 67 3.60 -4.99 6.97
C LEU A 67 3.39 -3.48 6.93
N ASN A 68 3.02 -2.86 8.07
CA ASN A 68 2.88 -1.40 8.13
C ASN A 68 4.23 -0.71 7.89
N PHE A 69 5.28 -1.19 8.55
CA PHE A 69 6.60 -0.60 8.42
C PHE A 69 7.21 -0.86 7.04
N ILE A 70 6.99 -2.04 6.44
CA ILE A 70 7.35 -2.31 5.04
C ILE A 70 6.61 -1.34 4.10
N GLY A 71 5.33 -1.09 4.36
CA GLY A 71 4.54 -0.11 3.63
C GLY A 71 5.09 1.31 3.76
N ASP A 72 5.54 1.68 4.96
CA ASP A 72 6.18 2.98 5.22
C ASP A 72 7.54 3.12 4.52
N GLN A 73 8.37 2.07 4.50
CA GLN A 73 9.63 2.05 3.75
C GLN A 73 9.38 2.14 2.24
N SER A 74 8.37 1.44 1.73
CA SER A 74 7.97 1.50 0.31
C SER A 74 7.48 2.90 -0.06
N TRP A 75 6.69 3.52 0.83
CA TRP A 75 6.24 4.90 0.67
C TRP A 75 7.41 5.89 0.67
N LEU A 76 8.37 5.71 1.59
CA LEU A 76 9.57 6.55 1.67
C LEU A 76 10.41 6.46 0.39
N ALA A 77 10.63 5.25 -0.13
CA ALA A 77 11.34 5.03 -1.38
C ALA A 77 10.65 5.74 -2.56
N GLY A 78 9.32 5.62 -2.66
CA GLY A 78 8.51 6.31 -3.67
C GLY A 78 8.60 7.83 -3.54
N PHE A 79 8.53 8.36 -2.32
CA PHE A 79 8.66 9.79 -2.05
C PHE A 79 10.03 10.33 -2.45
N ILE A 80 11.13 9.67 -2.02
CA ILE A 80 12.49 10.07 -2.39
C ILE A 80 12.67 10.03 -3.92
N SER A 81 12.19 8.97 -4.57
CA SER A 81 12.26 8.84 -6.03
C SER A 81 11.55 9.99 -6.73
N GLY A 82 10.33 10.32 -6.32
CA GLY A 82 9.57 11.45 -6.86
C GLY A 82 10.25 12.80 -6.58
N PHE A 83 10.84 12.96 -5.40
CA PHE A 83 11.55 14.17 -5.02
C PHE A 83 12.83 14.37 -5.83
N ASN A 84 13.60 13.31 -6.08
CA ASN A 84 14.77 13.33 -6.96
C ASN A 84 14.40 13.73 -8.40
N VAL A 85 13.25 13.26 -8.92
CA VAL A 85 12.78 13.66 -10.25
C VAL A 85 12.37 15.13 -10.28
N ALA A 86 11.75 15.63 -9.20
CA ALA A 86 11.30 17.01 -9.11
C ALA A 86 12.43 18.02 -8.94
N ILE A 87 13.54 17.63 -8.30
CA ILE A 87 14.67 18.52 -8.01
C ILE A 87 15.89 18.12 -8.86
N THR A 88 16.05 18.79 -9.99
CA THR A 88 17.09 18.49 -10.99
C THR A 88 18.47 19.08 -10.67
N ASP A 89 18.56 20.01 -9.71
CA ASP A 89 19.79 20.72 -9.34
C ASP A 89 20.47 20.16 -8.08
N ARG A 90 19.93 19.08 -7.49
CA ARG A 90 20.48 18.45 -6.29
C ARG A 90 20.93 17.02 -6.55
N GLN A 91 21.85 16.56 -5.69
CA GLN A 91 22.34 15.19 -5.72
C GLN A 91 21.19 14.19 -5.51
N ASP A 92 21.21 13.11 -6.29
CA ASP A 92 20.29 11.99 -6.15
C ASP A 92 20.52 11.31 -4.79
N LEU A 93 19.52 11.37 -3.90
CA LEU A 93 19.63 10.81 -2.56
C LEU A 93 19.79 9.28 -2.57
N LEU A 94 19.19 8.58 -3.53
CA LEU A 94 19.32 7.13 -3.68
C LEU A 94 20.68 6.72 -4.23
N SER A 95 21.41 7.65 -4.86
CA SER A 95 22.81 7.43 -5.25
C SER A 95 23.79 7.64 -4.08
N ALA A 96 23.41 8.48 -3.10
CA ALA A 96 24.26 8.84 -1.98
C ALA A 96 24.07 7.92 -0.75
N MET A 97 22.89 7.33 -0.58
CA MET A 97 22.59 6.42 0.53
C MET A 97 21.55 5.37 0.18
N ASP A 98 21.65 4.21 0.83
CA ASP A 98 20.65 3.16 0.72
C ASP A 98 19.36 3.51 1.50
N LEU A 99 18.27 2.83 1.14
CA LEU A 99 16.95 3.09 1.73
C LEU A 99 16.91 2.82 3.24
N GLN A 100 17.70 1.86 3.76
CA GLN A 100 17.74 1.58 5.19
C GLN A 100 18.42 2.73 5.93
N THR A 101 19.53 3.24 5.43
CA THR A 101 20.19 4.43 5.98
C THR A 101 19.27 5.65 5.97
N ALA A 102 18.54 5.89 4.86
CA ALA A 102 17.55 6.96 4.79
C ALA A 102 16.41 6.77 5.81
N SER A 103 15.89 5.54 5.93
CA SER A 103 14.87 5.16 6.91
C SER A 103 15.34 5.40 8.34
N ASP A 104 16.57 5.01 8.67
CA ASP A 104 17.16 5.21 10.01
C ASP A 104 17.33 6.70 10.32
N TRP A 105 17.76 7.51 9.35
CA TRP A 105 17.85 8.96 9.50
C TRP A 105 16.47 9.57 9.76
N VAL A 106 15.45 9.15 9.01
CA VAL A 106 14.06 9.58 9.21
C VAL A 106 13.59 9.22 10.62
N SER A 107 13.88 8.01 11.12
CA SER A 107 13.58 7.61 12.50
C SER A 107 14.25 8.52 13.52
N VAL A 108 15.52 8.86 13.33
CA VAL A 108 16.26 9.80 14.20
C VAL A 108 15.60 11.18 14.17
N TYR A 109 15.29 11.73 12.99
CA TYR A 109 14.61 13.01 12.87
C TYR A 109 13.25 12.99 13.56
N CYS A 110 12.44 11.96 13.30
CA CYS A 110 11.10 11.82 13.86
C CYS A 110 11.12 11.62 15.38
N SER A 111 12.15 10.99 15.94
CA SER A 111 12.31 10.86 17.39
C SER A 111 12.40 12.22 18.11
N LYS A 112 12.98 13.22 17.44
CA LYS A 112 13.15 14.60 17.91
C LYS A 112 11.97 15.50 17.56
N ASN A 113 11.23 15.17 16.49
CA ASN A 113 10.17 16.00 15.91
C ASN A 113 8.83 15.24 15.80
N LYS A 114 8.29 14.78 16.94
CA LYS A 114 7.12 13.87 16.96
C LYS A 114 5.84 14.46 16.33
N SER A 115 5.70 15.79 16.31
CA SER A 115 4.58 16.51 15.70
C SER A 115 4.76 16.80 14.20
N ALA A 116 5.94 16.55 13.65
CA ALA A 116 6.23 16.74 12.22
C ALA A 116 5.75 15.56 11.37
N ASN A 117 5.93 15.67 10.06
CA ASN A 117 5.65 14.61 9.12
C ASN A 117 6.94 14.03 8.49
N VAL A 118 6.86 12.82 7.98
CA VAL A 118 7.97 12.13 7.31
C VAL A 118 8.49 12.92 6.09
N PRO A 119 7.66 13.57 5.24
CA PRO A 119 8.18 14.47 4.21
C PRO A 119 9.10 15.57 4.73
N ASP A 120 8.82 16.16 5.91
CA ASP A 120 9.66 17.19 6.51
C ASP A 120 11.04 16.63 6.89
N ALA A 121 11.06 15.37 7.35
CA ALA A 121 12.29 14.63 7.59
C ALA A 121 13.09 14.44 6.30
N VAL A 122 12.45 14.03 5.21
CA VAL A 122 13.13 13.84 3.91
C VAL A 122 13.72 15.15 3.41
N VAL A 123 12.97 16.26 3.47
CA VAL A 123 13.49 17.59 3.08
C VAL A 123 14.71 17.97 3.92
N ALA A 124 14.65 17.75 5.24
CA ALA A 124 15.78 18.01 6.13
C ALA A 124 17.00 17.13 5.82
N LEU A 125 16.78 15.87 5.42
CA LEU A 125 17.84 14.95 4.99
C LEU A 125 18.54 15.46 3.73
N PHE A 126 17.80 15.91 2.72
CA PHE A 126 18.40 16.52 1.52
C PHE A 126 19.25 17.75 1.84
N VAL A 127 18.82 18.57 2.80
CA VAL A 127 19.59 19.73 3.27
C VAL A 127 20.88 19.28 3.96
N GLU A 128 20.82 18.22 4.76
CA GLU A 128 21.99 17.66 5.46
C GLU A 128 23.02 17.10 4.47
N ILE A 129 22.59 16.30 3.50
CA ILE A 129 23.45 15.75 2.44
C ILE A 129 24.10 16.89 1.64
N ALA A 130 23.33 17.92 1.27
CA ALA A 130 23.85 19.07 0.53
C ALA A 130 24.91 19.88 1.30
N LYS A 131 24.88 19.86 2.64
CA LYS A 131 25.92 20.49 3.48
C LYS A 131 27.20 19.67 3.52
N ASN A 132 27.08 18.35 3.62
CA ASN A 132 28.22 17.44 3.79
C ASN A 132 29.01 17.21 2.49
N ASN A 133 28.46 17.60 1.34
CA ASN A 133 29.09 17.49 0.02
C ASN A 133 29.77 18.79 -0.46
N LYS A 134 29.89 19.81 0.40
CA LYS A 134 30.68 21.02 0.14
C LYS A 134 32.03 20.93 0.81
#